data_AF-A0A4Y7Q3M9-F1
#
_entry.id   AF-A0A4Y7Q3M9-F1
#
_cell.length_a   1.000
_cell.length_b   1.000
_cell.length_c   1.000
_cell.angle_alpha   90.00
_cell.angle_beta   90.00
_cell.angle_gamma   90.00
#
_symmetry.space_group_name_H-M   'P 1'
#
loop_
_entity.id
_entity.type
_entity.pdbx_description
1 polymer ?
#
loop_
_entity_poly.entity_id
_entity_poly.type
_entity_poly.pdbx_seq_one_letter_code
_entity_poly.pdbx_strand_id
1 'polypeptide(L)'
;LTTENRPAEVKAFIKNGRDYKRDVGISKLVEYAESCRMWWRIEGSDPWPLTRARTPENETWGKIKRAGTNGFLIVVLTLVWW
;
A
#
# COMPACT_ATOMS: atom_id res chain seq x y z
N LEU A 1 -7.83 -0.75 -2.00
CA LEU A 1 -6.55 -0.87 -2.75
C LEU A 1 -6.78 -1.80 -3.93
N THR A 2 -6.40 -1.38 -5.13
CA THR A 2 -6.44 -2.24 -6.33
C THR A 2 -5.44 -3.40 -6.18
N THR A 3 -5.54 -4.39 -7.05
CA THR A 3 -4.55 -5.48 -7.17
C THR A 3 -3.40 -5.13 -8.12
N GLU A 4 -3.60 -4.10 -8.94
CA GLU A 4 -2.63 -3.55 -9.88
C GLU A 4 -1.42 -2.99 -9.13
N ASN A 5 -0.22 -3.21 -9.68
CA ASN A 5 1.06 -2.78 -9.11
C ASN A 5 1.38 -3.27 -7.68
N ARG A 6 0.51 -4.08 -7.06
CA ARG A 6 0.77 -4.66 -5.75
C ARG A 6 2.08 -5.46 -5.76
N PRO A 7 3.00 -5.23 -4.79
CA PRO A 7 4.25 -5.97 -4.70
C PRO A 7 4.03 -7.49 -4.63
N ALA A 8 4.98 -8.26 -5.17
CA ALA A 8 4.88 -9.71 -5.27
C ALA A 8 4.82 -10.37 -3.89
N GLU A 9 5.57 -9.82 -2.95
CA GLU A 9 5.62 -10.12 -1.53
C GLU A 9 4.24 -10.06 -0.87
N VAL A 10 3.52 -8.96 -1.12
CA VAL A 10 2.17 -8.74 -0.59
C VAL A 10 1.18 -9.70 -1.24
N LYS A 11 1.32 -9.96 -2.54
CA LYS A 11 0.50 -10.96 -3.24
C LYS A 11 0.71 -12.35 -2.64
N ALA A 12 1.95 -12.74 -2.40
CA ALA A 12 2.29 -14.02 -1.79
C ALA A 12 1.75 -14.13 -0.37
N PHE A 13 1.96 -13.11 0.47
CA PHE A 13 1.45 -13.05 1.83
C PHE A 13 -0.07 -13.24 1.89
N ILE A 14 -0.82 -12.52 1.04
CA ILE A 14 -2.28 -12.65 0.97
C ILE A 14 -2.70 -14.04 0.45
N LYS A 15 -2.01 -14.56 -0.58
CA LYS A 15 -2.30 -15.88 -1.16
C LYS A 15 -2.08 -17.02 -0.15
N ASN A 16 -1.08 -16.88 0.72
CA ASN A 16 -0.74 -17.88 1.74
C ASN A 16 -1.58 -17.75 3.03
N GLY A 17 -2.74 -17.07 2.97
CA GLY A 17 -3.61 -16.94 4.13
C GLY A 17 -3.08 -15.99 5.22
N ARG A 18 -2.14 -15.08 4.86
CA ARG A 18 -1.54 -14.10 5.78
C ARG A 18 -0.75 -14.77 6.91
N ASP A 19 0.03 -15.79 6.56
CA ASP A 19 0.91 -16.46 7.51
C ASP A 19 2.01 -15.51 8.02
N TYR A 20 1.82 -14.99 9.24
CA TYR A 20 2.75 -14.06 9.89
C TYR A 20 4.06 -14.73 10.33
N LYS A 21 4.12 -16.07 10.39
CA LYS A 21 5.36 -16.79 10.74
C LYS A 21 6.30 -16.90 9.56
N ARG A 22 5.80 -16.65 8.35
CA ARG A 22 6.57 -16.73 7.12
C ARG A 22 7.27 -15.40 6.87
N ASP A 23 8.59 -15.47 6.76
CA ASP A 23 9.37 -14.33 6.28
C ASP A 23 8.94 -13.99 4.84
N VAL A 24 8.72 -12.70 4.62
CA VAL A 24 8.29 -12.17 3.33
C VAL A 24 9.47 -12.13 2.35
N GLY A 25 10.71 -12.14 2.86
CA GLY A 25 11.90 -12.36 2.05
C GLY A 25 12.14 -11.28 1.00
N ILE A 26 12.10 -10.01 1.43
CA ILE A 26 12.40 -8.87 0.54
C ILE A 26 13.89 -8.91 0.18
N SER A 27 14.19 -9.49 -0.98
CA SER A 27 15.57 -9.61 -1.49
C SER A 27 16.07 -8.30 -2.12
N LYS A 28 15.16 -7.51 -2.69
CA LYS A 28 15.47 -6.27 -3.43
C LYS A 28 14.66 -5.10 -2.91
N LEU A 29 15.19 -4.46 -1.88
CA LEU A 29 14.49 -3.39 -1.14
C LEU A 29 14.02 -2.23 -2.04
N VAL A 30 14.86 -1.79 -2.98
CA VAL A 30 14.55 -0.65 -3.86
C VAL A 30 13.38 -0.97 -4.79
N GLU A 31 13.38 -2.15 -5.42
CA GLU A 31 12.30 -2.60 -6.31
C GLU A 31 10.98 -2.78 -5.54
N TYR A 32 11.07 -3.29 -4.31
CA TYR A 32 9.92 -3.43 -3.42
C TYR A 32 9.35 -2.05 -3.03
N ALA A 33 10.20 -1.08 -2.68
CA ALA A 33 9.79 0.29 -2.34
C ALA A 33 9.11 1.01 -3.51
N GLU A 34 9.65 0.90 -4.72
CA GLU A 34 9.02 1.47 -5.92
C GLU A 34 7.67 0.81 -6.23
N SER A 35 7.56 -0.51 -6.04
CA SER A 35 6.29 -1.22 -6.20
C SER A 35 5.24 -0.76 -5.18
N CYS A 36 5.63 -0.55 -3.92
CA CYS A 36 4.75 0.02 -2.90
C CYS A 36 4.28 1.44 -3.26
N ARG A 37 5.18 2.30 -3.75
CA ARG A 37 4.85 3.66 -4.20
C ARG A 37 3.82 3.64 -5.33
N MET A 38 4.07 2.83 -6.36
CA MET A 38 3.17 2.68 -7.50
C MET A 38 1.82 2.08 -7.10
N TRP A 39 1.80 1.18 -6.12
CA TRP A 39 0.58 0.55 -5.62
C TRP A 39 -0.28 1.47 -4.75
N TRP A 40 0.35 2.31 -3.93
CA TRP A 40 -0.37 3.25 -3.06
C TRP A 40 -0.77 4.54 -3.78
N ARG A 41 -0.30 4.76 -5.00
CA ARG A 41 -0.64 5.93 -5.79
C ARG A 41 -2.16 6.04 -5.94
N ILE A 42 -2.71 7.11 -5.38
CA ILE A 42 -4.12 7.45 -5.53
C ILE A 42 -4.27 8.19 -6.87
N GLU A 43 -5.28 7.85 -7.66
CA GLU A 43 -5.57 8.59 -8.90
C GLU A 43 -5.66 10.10 -8.62
N GLY A 44 -4.89 10.90 -9.35
CA GLY A 44 -4.81 12.36 -9.17
C GLY A 44 -3.75 12.85 -8.17
N SER A 45 -2.93 11.96 -7.60
CA SER A 45 -1.83 12.34 -6.71
C SER A 45 -0.50 12.49 -7.45
N ASP A 46 -0.27 13.68 -8.00
CA ASP A 46 1.04 14.15 -8.45
C ASP A 46 1.35 15.53 -7.85
N PRO A 47 2.57 15.78 -7.34
CA PRO A 47 3.77 14.92 -7.37
C PRO A 47 3.96 14.02 -6.13
N TRP A 48 4.84 13.02 -6.25
CA TRP A 48 5.40 12.25 -5.13
C TRP A 48 6.71 12.89 -4.63
N PRO A 49 7.01 12.95 -3.31
CA PRO A 49 6.16 12.51 -2.20
C PRO A 49 4.87 13.33 -2.12
N LEU A 50 3.78 12.68 -1.70
CA LEU A 50 2.47 13.32 -1.59
C LEU A 50 2.57 14.66 -0.85
N THR A 51 2.18 15.73 -1.52
CA THR A 51 2.19 17.07 -0.94
C THR A 51 1.33 17.06 0.33
N ARG A 52 1.90 17.47 1.47
CA ARG A 52 1.16 17.63 2.74
C ARG A 52 0.27 18.88 2.75
N ALA A 53 -0.16 19.35 1.58
CA ALA A 53 -0.98 20.53 1.46
C ALA A 53 -2.33 20.23 2.13
N ARG A 54 -2.61 20.92 3.23
CA ARG A 54 -3.89 20.88 3.91
C ARG A 54 -4.89 21.62 3.02
N THR A 55 -5.58 20.91 2.13
CA THR A 55 -6.71 21.48 1.41
C THR A 55 -7.83 21.75 2.42
N PRO A 56 -8.26 23.02 2.62
CA PRO A 56 -9.33 23.36 3.56
C PRO A 56 -10.70 22.83 3.14
N GLU A 57 -10.79 22.30 1.92
CA GLU A 57 -12.03 22.07 1.20
C GLU A 57 -12.33 20.57 1.23
N ASN A 58 -13.17 20.18 2.19
CA ASN A 58 -13.84 18.88 2.23
C ASN A 58 -12.91 17.68 1.99
N GLU A 59 -12.23 17.24 3.05
CA GLU A 59 -11.82 15.85 3.18
C GLU A 59 -13.08 14.96 3.18
N THR A 60 -13.64 14.73 2.00
CA THR A 60 -14.81 13.88 1.82
C THR A 60 -14.33 12.45 1.97
N TRP A 61 -14.32 11.97 3.22
CA TRP A 61 -14.06 10.57 3.57
C TRP A 61 -14.90 9.58 2.72
N GLY A 62 -16.01 10.03 2.13
CA GLY A 62 -16.83 9.28 1.19
C GLY A 62 -16.13 8.87 -0.12
N LYS A 63 -15.06 9.54 -0.54
CA LYS A 63 -14.25 9.14 -1.72
C LYS A 63 -13.11 8.19 -1.38
N ILE A 64 -12.81 8.00 -0.10
CA ILE A 64 -11.82 7.01 0.31
C ILE A 64 -12.42 5.65 -0.03
N LYS A 65 -11.93 5.03 -1.11
CA LYS A 65 -12.30 3.66 -1.50
C LYS A 65 -12.20 2.82 -0.24
N ARG A 66 -13.34 2.35 0.31
CA ARG A 66 -13.39 1.40 1.42
C ARG A 66 -12.45 0.26 1.05
N ALA A 67 -11.25 0.26 1.62
CA ALA A 67 -10.46 -0.94 1.59
C ALA A 67 -11.28 -1.97 2.39
N GLY A 68 -11.34 -3.22 1.95
CA GLY A 68 -12.00 -4.27 2.75
C GLY A 68 -11.44 -4.28 4.18
N THR A 69 -12.09 -4.98 5.11
CA THR A 69 -11.86 -4.93 6.57
C THR A 69 -10.38 -4.98 7.03
N ASN A 70 -9.45 -5.40 6.18
CA ASN A 70 -8.01 -5.51 6.47
C ASN A 70 -7.11 -4.60 5.61
N GLY A 71 -7.64 -3.68 4.81
CA GLY A 71 -6.82 -2.91 3.88
C GLY A 71 -5.79 -2.02 4.54
N PHE A 72 -6.15 -1.36 5.65
CA PHE A 72 -5.22 -0.55 6.44
C PHE A 72 -4.13 -1.40 7.09
N LEU A 73 -4.50 -2.56 7.64
CA LEU A 73 -3.54 -3.51 8.20
C LEU A 73 -2.48 -3.94 7.18
N ILE A 74 -2.89 -4.21 5.93
CA ILE A 74 -1.93 -4.58 4.88
C ILE A 74 -0.95 -3.44 4.58
N VAL A 75 -1.40 -2.18 4.56
CA VAL A 75 -0.49 -1.02 4.37
C VAL A 75 0.51 -0.92 5.51
N VAL A 76 0.08 -1.10 6.76
CA VAL A 76 0.98 -1.09 7.91
C VAL A 76 1.98 -2.23 7.81
N LEU A 77 1.55 -3.45 7.48
CA LEU A 77 2.44 -4.60 7.36
C LEU A 77 3.52 -4.39 6.28
N THR A 78 3.16 -3.81 5.14
CA THR A 78 4.13 -3.48 4.09
C THR A 78 5.18 -2.46 4.49
N LEU A 79 4.89 -1.62 5.48
CA LEU A 79 5.87 -0.67 6.04
C LEU A 79 6.77 -1.31 7.10
N VAL A 80 6.34 -2.41 7.72
CA VAL A 80 7.06 -3.11 8.80
C VAL A 80 8.04 -4.16 8.25
N TRP A 81 7.87 -4.59 7.00
CA TRP A 81 8.75 -5.58 6.39
C TRP A 81 10.14 -5.05 5.99
N TRP A 82 10.38 -3.74 6.14
CA TRP A 82 11.70 -3.09 5.98
C TRP A 82 12.03 -2.21 7.17
#